data_AF-A0A971JL88-F1
#
_entry.id   AF-A0A971JL88-F1
#
_cell.length_a   1.000
_cell.length_b   1.000
_cell.length_c   1.000
_cell.angle_alpha   90.00
_cell.angle_beta   90.00
_cell.angle_gamma   90.00
#
_symmetry.space_group_name_H-M   'P 1'
#
loop_
_entity.id
_entity.type
_entity.pdbx_description
1 polymer ?
#
loop_
_entity_poly.entity_id
_entity_poly.type
_entity_poly.pdbx_seq_one_letter_code
_entity_poly.pdbx_strand_id
1 'polypeptide(L)'
;MAKISAKTKLKVREKKLRRRKKKKVLRAKVCRLTIDRVVYIDYKDVNLLKHYITERGKIIPRRITGATAKHQRMLNRAIKLARQAALLPYLAD
;
A
#
# COMPACT_ATOMS: atom_id res chain seq x y z
N MET A 1 -27.90 4.12 45.96
CA MET A 1 -26.77 3.46 45.28
C MET A 1 -27.23 2.93 43.92
N ALA A 2 -26.52 3.31 42.86
CA ALA A 2 -27.03 3.41 41.48
C ALA A 2 -27.40 2.06 40.81
N LYS A 3 -28.70 1.85 40.53
CA LYS A 3 -29.21 0.75 39.67
C LYS A 3 -29.11 1.08 38.16
N ILE A 4 -28.00 1.69 37.72
CA ILE A 4 -27.74 2.04 36.32
C ILE A 4 -26.65 1.09 35.79
N SER A 5 -26.97 -0.17 35.41
CA SER A 5 -25.86 -1.09 35.02
C SER A 5 -26.14 -2.08 33.87
N ALA A 6 -27.37 -2.48 33.58
CA ALA A 6 -27.62 -3.44 32.49
C ALA A 6 -28.00 -2.78 31.14
N LYS A 7 -28.93 -1.83 31.14
CA LYS A 7 -29.41 -1.13 29.92
C LYS A 7 -28.31 -0.29 29.24
N THR A 8 -27.42 0.31 30.03
CA THR A 8 -26.26 1.07 29.54
C THR A 8 -25.21 0.15 28.92
N LYS A 9 -24.90 -1.00 29.53
CA LYS A 9 -23.95 -1.98 28.98
C LYS A 9 -24.40 -2.56 27.63
N LEU A 10 -25.68 -2.89 27.48
CA LEU A 10 -26.24 -3.40 26.20
C LEU A 10 -26.21 -2.34 25.09
N LYS A 11 -26.61 -1.08 25.40
CA LYS A 11 -26.52 0.04 24.44
C LYS A 11 -25.08 0.33 24.00
N VAL A 12 -24.11 0.26 24.92
CA VAL A 12 -22.68 0.43 24.59
C VAL A 12 -22.19 -0.69 23.66
N ARG A 13 -22.65 -1.93 23.87
CA ARG A 13 -22.31 -3.10 23.06
C ARG A 13 -22.91 -3.01 21.66
N GLU A 14 -24.17 -2.59 21.52
CA GLU A 14 -24.80 -2.30 20.22
C GLU A 14 -24.12 -1.13 19.48
N LYS A 15 -23.76 -0.06 20.18
CA LYS A 15 -23.04 1.09 19.60
C LYS A 15 -21.64 0.69 19.10
N LYS A 16 -20.96 -0.23 19.81
CA LYS A 16 -19.71 -0.88 19.36
C LYS A 16 -19.92 -1.74 18.11
N LEU A 17 -21.00 -2.52 18.04
CA LEU A 17 -21.33 -3.36 16.88
C LEU A 17 -21.69 -2.53 15.64
N ARG A 18 -22.46 -1.44 15.81
CA ARG A 18 -22.77 -0.47 14.74
C ARG A 18 -21.52 0.25 14.22
N ARG A 19 -20.56 0.58 15.10
CA ARG A 19 -19.25 1.14 14.72
C ARG A 19 -18.41 0.14 13.90
N ARG A 20 -18.44 -1.16 14.24
CA ARG A 20 -17.76 -2.21 13.46
C ARG A 20 -18.35 -2.38 12.05
N LYS A 21 -19.68 -2.31 11.91
CA LYS A 21 -20.37 -2.41 10.59
C LYS A 21 -20.13 -1.21 9.66
N LYS A 22 -19.68 -0.04 10.18
CA LYS A 22 -19.44 1.18 9.38
C LYS A 22 -18.01 1.35 8.88
N LYS A 23 -17.08 0.42 9.15
CA LYS A 23 -15.80 0.42 8.43
C LYS A 23 -16.08 0.03 6.98
N LYS A 24 -16.27 1.04 6.12
CA LYS A 24 -16.25 0.89 4.67
C LYS A 24 -15.01 0.06 4.33
N VAL A 25 -15.21 -1.18 3.88
CA VAL A 25 -14.13 -2.04 3.41
C VAL A 25 -13.57 -1.33 2.18
N LEU A 26 -12.45 -0.60 2.33
CA LEU A 26 -11.74 -0.10 1.17
C LEU A 26 -11.40 -1.33 0.33
N ARG A 27 -11.92 -1.37 -0.90
CA ARG A 27 -11.58 -2.43 -1.86
C ARG A 27 -10.06 -2.55 -1.91
N ALA A 28 -9.58 -3.78 -1.71
CA ALA A 28 -8.16 -4.06 -1.88
C ALA A 28 -7.78 -3.72 -3.32
N LYS A 29 -6.79 -2.82 -3.48
CA LYS A 29 -6.25 -2.51 -4.80
C LYS A 29 -5.56 -3.76 -5.34
N VAL A 30 -5.88 -4.12 -6.59
CA VAL A 30 -5.25 -5.25 -7.27
C VAL A 30 -3.88 -4.83 -7.80
N CYS A 31 -2.89 -5.71 -7.70
CA CYS A 31 -1.55 -5.46 -8.20
C CYS A 31 -1.53 -5.60 -9.73
N ARG A 32 -1.16 -4.53 -10.47
CA ARG A 32 -0.97 -4.58 -11.93
C ARG A 32 0.06 -5.63 -12.37
N LEU A 33 1.21 -5.69 -11.69
CA LEU A 33 2.28 -6.66 -12.01
C LEU A 33 1.84 -8.12 -11.89
N THR A 34 0.87 -8.42 -11.03
CA THR A 34 0.29 -9.76 -10.93
C THR A 34 -0.65 -10.07 -12.09
N ILE A 35 -1.42 -9.07 -12.56
CA ILE A 35 -2.30 -9.20 -13.72
C ILE A 35 -1.46 -9.44 -14.97
N ASP A 36 -0.40 -8.65 -15.13
CA ASP A 36 0.53 -8.71 -16.27
C ASP A 36 1.48 -9.92 -16.18
N ARG A 37 1.33 -10.76 -15.13
CA ARG A 37 2.14 -11.96 -14.84
C ARG A 37 3.65 -11.74 -14.93
N VAL A 38 4.10 -10.56 -14.51
CA VAL A 38 5.54 -10.21 -14.50
C VAL A 38 6.24 -11.04 -13.43
N VAL A 39 7.13 -11.94 -13.88
CA VAL A 39 7.90 -12.85 -13.02
C VAL A 39 9.13 -12.14 -12.44
N TYR A 40 9.78 -11.29 -13.24
CA TYR A 40 11.00 -10.59 -12.88
C TYR A 40 10.93 -9.11 -13.27
N ILE A 41 11.55 -8.24 -12.46
CA ILE A 41 11.55 -6.79 -12.66
C ILE A 41 13.01 -6.35 -12.78
N ASP A 42 13.41 -6.00 -13.99
CA ASP A 42 14.75 -5.53 -14.29
C ASP A 42 14.95 -4.07 -13.86
N TYR A 43 16.18 -3.74 -13.48
CA TYR A 43 16.55 -2.37 -13.13
C TYR A 43 16.78 -1.47 -14.36
N LYS A 44 16.89 -2.08 -15.54
CA LYS A 44 17.09 -1.40 -16.83
C LYS A 44 15.80 -0.79 -17.39
N ASP A 45 14.65 -1.31 -16.98
CA ASP A 45 13.34 -0.87 -17.45
C ASP A 45 12.89 0.42 -16.74
N VAL A 46 13.51 1.53 -17.14
CA VAL A 46 13.26 2.85 -16.52
C VAL A 46 11.79 3.26 -16.63
N ASN A 47 11.13 2.94 -17.74
CA ASN A 47 9.71 3.27 -17.96
C ASN A 47 8.80 2.61 -16.91
N LEU A 48 9.04 1.32 -16.62
CA LEU A 48 8.28 0.61 -15.60
C LEU A 48 8.56 1.17 -14.21
N LEU A 49 9.84 1.40 -13.88
CA LEU A 49 10.26 1.86 -12.55
C LEU A 49 9.79 3.28 -12.23
N LYS A 50 9.74 4.17 -13.23
CA LYS A 50 9.21 5.54 -13.10
C LYS A 50 7.78 5.56 -12.57
N HIS A 51 6.93 4.61 -12.95
CA HIS A 51 5.56 4.52 -12.42
C HIS A 51 5.46 4.19 -10.93
N TYR A 52 6.53 3.64 -10.33
CA TYR A 52 6.58 3.27 -8.91
C TYR A 52 7.40 4.26 -8.07
N ILE A 53 7.79 5.39 -8.66
CA ILE A 53 8.53 6.47 -8.03
C ILE A 53 7.68 7.74 -8.12
N THR A 54 7.72 8.57 -7.07
CA THR A 54 7.11 9.90 -7.11
C THR A 54 7.95 10.83 -7.96
N GLU A 55 7.39 11.94 -8.43
CA GLU A 55 8.15 13.00 -9.12
C GLU A 55 9.44 13.39 -8.35
N ARG A 56 9.36 13.51 -7.03
CA ARG A 56 10.51 13.80 -6.15
C ARG A 56 11.57 12.69 -6.01
N GLY A 57 11.45 11.59 -6.73
CA GLY A 57 12.38 10.46 -6.62
C GLY A 57 12.19 9.58 -5.39
N LYS A 58 11.07 9.64 -4.65
CA LYS A 58 10.78 8.72 -3.53
C LYS A 58 10.05 7.47 -4.00
N ILE A 59 10.31 6.31 -3.40
CA ILE A 59 9.62 5.06 -3.74
C ILE A 59 8.19 5.12 -3.21
N ILE A 60 7.20 4.87 -4.08
CA ILE A 60 5.79 4.89 -3.70
C ILE A 60 5.49 3.69 -2.78
N PRO A 61 4.84 3.91 -1.62
CA PRO A 61 4.49 2.83 -0.73
C PRO A 61 3.40 1.93 -1.33
N ARG A 62 3.51 0.63 -1.04
CA ARG A 62 2.57 -0.42 -1.46
C ARG A 62 1.09 -0.06 -1.31
N ARG A 63 0.71 0.68 -0.26
CA ARG A 63 -0.69 1.07 0.01
C ARG A 63 -1.32 1.90 -1.11
N ILE A 64 -0.50 2.63 -1.87
CA ILE A 64 -0.97 3.48 -2.96
C ILE A 64 -1.07 2.67 -4.25
N THR A 65 -0.01 1.91 -4.58
CA THR A 65 0.13 1.13 -5.82
C THR A 65 -0.65 -0.18 -5.83
N GLY A 66 -0.95 -0.76 -4.66
CA GLY A 66 -1.60 -2.07 -4.57
C GLY A 66 -0.69 -3.24 -4.94
N ALA A 67 0.63 -3.04 -5.03
CA ALA A 67 1.57 -4.12 -5.37
C ALA A 67 1.52 -5.30 -4.37
N THR A 68 1.84 -6.52 -4.78
CA THR A 68 2.01 -7.62 -3.80
C THR A 68 3.28 -7.42 -2.96
N ALA A 69 3.38 -8.08 -1.80
CA ALA A 69 4.57 -7.99 -0.96
C ALA A 69 5.83 -8.53 -1.67
N LYS A 70 5.69 -9.55 -2.53
CA LYS A 70 6.78 -10.10 -3.34
C LYS A 70 7.25 -9.07 -4.36
N HIS A 71 6.31 -8.53 -5.16
CA HIS A 71 6.64 -7.53 -6.18
C HIS A 71 7.20 -6.25 -5.60
N GLN A 72 6.71 -5.77 -4.45
CA GLN A 72 7.26 -4.58 -3.81
C GLN A 72 8.72 -4.76 -3.38
N ARG A 73 9.11 -5.96 -2.88
CA ARG A 73 10.51 -6.25 -2.54
C ARG A 73 11.41 -6.26 -3.78
N MET A 74 10.91 -6.81 -4.88
CA MET A 74 11.61 -6.82 -6.17
C MET A 74 11.78 -5.41 -6.73
N LEU A 75 10.71 -4.61 -6.73
CA LEU A 75 10.74 -3.19 -7.10
C LEU A 75 11.75 -2.40 -6.26
N ASN A 76 11.73 -2.56 -4.93
CA ASN A 76 12.66 -1.86 -4.07
C ASN A 76 14.13 -2.21 -4.39
N ARG A 77 14.42 -3.47 -4.73
CA ARG A 77 15.77 -3.89 -5.15
C ARG A 77 16.13 -3.29 -6.50
N ALA A 78 15.24 -3.41 -7.49
CA ALA A 78 15.46 -2.88 -8.84
C ALA A 78 15.65 -1.36 -8.84
N ILE A 79 14.81 -0.61 -8.10
CA ILE A 79 14.92 0.85 -7.99
C ILE A 79 16.25 1.26 -7.34
N LYS A 80 16.69 0.56 -6.28
CA LYS A 80 17.99 0.85 -5.64
C LYS A 80 19.16 0.61 -6.59
N LEU A 81 19.13 -0.49 -7.33
CA LEU A 81 20.15 -0.80 -8.34
C LEU A 81 20.14 0.23 -9.48
N ALA A 82 18.96 0.61 -9.97
CA ALA A 82 18.81 1.62 -11.01
C ALA A 82 19.35 2.99 -10.57
N ARG A 83 19.20 3.35 -9.29
CA ARG A 83 19.81 4.57 -8.73
C ARG A 83 21.32 4.50 -8.63
N GLN A 84 21.88 3.35 -8.27
CA GLN A 84 23.34 3.14 -8.27
C GLN A 84 23.90 3.22 -9.70
N ALA A 85 23.15 2.73 -10.69
CA ALA A 85 23.49 2.80 -12.10
C ALA A 85 23.17 4.17 -12.77
N ALA A 86 22.80 5.19 -11.99
CA ALA A 86 22.43 6.53 -12.47
C ALA A 86 21.25 6.60 -13.49
N LEU A 87 20.44 5.54 -13.59
CA LEU A 87 19.24 5.52 -14.45
C LEU A 87 18.06 6.27 -13.84
N LEU A 88 18.05 6.41 -12.51
CA LEU A 88 17.00 7.09 -11.75
C LEU A 88 17.61 8.03 -10.70
N PRO A 89 17.02 9.22 -10.49
CA PRO A 89 17.54 10.16 -9.51
C PRO A 89 17.21 9.74 -8.07
N TYR A 90 18.09 10.13 -7.13
CA TYR A 90 17.83 10.01 -5.69
C TYR A 90 16.91 11.11 -5.17
N LEU A 91 17.09 12.32 -5.72
CA LEU A 91 16.30 13.50 -5.46
C LEU A 91 15.99 14.13 -6.81
N ALA A 92 14.72 14.41 -7.04
CA ALA A 92 14.24 15.22 -8.15
C ALA A 92 13.38 16.34 -7.55
N ASP A 93 13.36 17.50 -8.19
CA ASP A 93 12.77 18.73 -7.69
C ASP A 93 11.25 18.64 -7.44
#